data_AF-A0A3C1DUD4-F1
#
_entry.id   AF-A0A3C1DUD4-F1
#
_cell.length_a   1.000
_cell.length_b   1.000
_cell.length_c   1.000
_cell.angle_alpha   90.00
_cell.angle_beta   90.00
_cell.angle_gamma   90.00
#
_symmetry.space_group_name_H-M   'P 1'
#
loop_
_entity.id
_entity.type
_entity.pdbx_description
1 polymer ?
#
loop_
_entity_poly.entity_id
_entity_poly.type
_entity_poly.pdbx_seq_one_letter_code
_entity_poly.pdbx_strand_id
1 'polypeptide(L)' 'MTPYVMMAASDSRHFARISDFAYRFSPFEMSTEERGALHAKNERMHVATLLRGVEFYTRLIAAM' A
#
# COMPACT_ATOMS: atom_id res chain seq x y z
N MET A 1 -2.25 5.92 12.37
CA MET A 1 -1.43 5.59 11.19
C MET A 1 -1.00 6.89 10.53
N THR A 2 0.30 7.05 10.25
CA THR A 2 0.81 8.22 9.52
C THR A 2 1.19 7.76 8.11
N PRO A 3 0.74 8.42 7.03
CA PRO A 3 1.15 8.06 5.68
C PRO A 3 2.67 8.17 5.57
N TYR A 4 3.32 7.13 5.05
CA TYR A 4 4.73 7.19 4.71
C TYR A 4 4.88 7.44 3.21
N VAL A 5 5.94 8.16 2.82
CA VAL A 5 6.23 8.41 1.40
C VAL A 5 6.66 7.09 0.76
N MET A 6 5.87 6.61 -0.21
CA MET A 6 6.25 5.47 -1.05
C MET A 6 7.38 5.92 -2.00
N MET A 7 8.61 5.44 -1.74
CA MET A 7 9.79 5.75 -2.57
C MET A 7 9.93 4.84 -3.80
N ALA A 8 9.12 3.78 -3.89
CA ALA A 8 9.15 2.86 -5.01
C ALA A 8 8.60 3.52 -6.29
N ALA A 9 9.23 3.21 -7.43
CA ALA A 9 8.78 3.63 -8.75
C ALA A 9 7.58 2.79 -9.20
N SER A 10 6.38 3.15 -8.74
CA SER A 10 5.13 2.51 -9.18
C SER A 10 4.56 3.17 -10.44
N ASP A 11 3.65 2.47 -11.11
CA ASP A 11 2.89 2.98 -12.26
C ASP A 11 2.07 4.24 -11.94
N SER A 12 1.86 4.53 -10.65
CA SER A 12 1.27 5.79 -10.16
C SER A 12 2.00 7.04 -10.63
N ARG A 13 3.27 6.94 -11.04
CA ARG A 13 4.00 8.02 -11.72
C ARG A 13 3.34 8.39 -13.06
N HIS A 14 2.89 7.39 -13.81
CA HIS A 14 2.27 7.56 -15.12
C HIS A 14 0.78 7.88 -14.97
N PHE A 15 0.06 7.16 -14.07
CA PHE A 15 -1.37 7.39 -13.85
C PHE A 15 -1.70 8.79 -13.32
N ALA A 16 -0.84 9.38 -12.49
CA ALA A 16 -1.05 10.73 -11.97
C ALA A 16 -1.07 11.84 -13.06
N ARG A 17 -0.69 11.52 -14.31
CA ARG A 17 -0.83 12.45 -15.44
C ARG A 17 -2.18 12.39 -16.14
N ILE A 18 -2.96 11.33 -15.92
CA ILE A 18 -4.19 11.02 -16.66
C ILE A 18 -5.39 10.75 -15.74
N SER A 19 -5.21 10.77 -14.42
CA SER A 19 -6.27 10.58 -13.43
C SER A 19 -5.96 11.37 -12.16
N ASP A 20 -6.99 11.99 -11.60
CA ASP A 20 -6.94 12.67 -10.30
C ASP A 20 -6.92 11.68 -9.12
N PHE A 21 -7.27 10.42 -9.37
CA PHE A 21 -7.41 9.36 -8.35
C PHE A 21 -6.16 8.48 -8.25
N ALA A 22 -4.98 9.08 -8.13
CA ALA A 22 -3.70 8.38 -7.98
C ALA A 22 -3.21 8.39 -6.53
N TYR A 23 -3.47 7.30 -5.79
CA TYR A 23 -3.12 7.16 -4.37
C TYR A 23 -1.76 6.46 -4.17
N ARG A 24 -0.83 7.10 -3.45
CA ARG A 24 0.56 6.62 -3.24
C ARG A 24 0.89 6.27 -1.80
N PHE A 25 0.11 5.36 -1.23
CA PHE A 25 0.33 4.80 0.09
C PHE A 25 -0.02 3.32 0.11
N SER A 26 0.43 2.60 1.15
CA SER A 26 0.03 1.22 1.43
C SER A 26 -0.75 1.20 2.75
N PRO A 27 -1.95 0.59 2.81
CA PRO A 27 -2.73 0.48 4.04
C PRO A 27 -2.25 -0.65 4.97
N PHE A 28 -1.15 -1.34 4.61
CA PHE A 28 -0.65 -2.48 5.36
C PHE A 28 0.29 -2.04 6.48
N GLU A 29 -0.10 -2.36 7.71
CA GLU A 29 0.77 -2.24 8.88
C GLU A 29 1.87 -3.29 8.81
N MET A 30 3.11 -2.81 8.74
CA MET A 30 4.31 -3.64 8.68
C MET A 30 5.30 -3.13 9.72
N SER A 31 5.88 -4.06 10.47
CA SER A 31 7.08 -3.83 11.26
C SER A 31 8.26 -3.45 10.36
N THR A 32 9.34 -2.93 10.97
CA THR A 32 10.57 -2.59 10.25
C THR A 32 11.17 -3.83 9.55
N GLU A 33 11.11 -4.99 10.19
CA GLU A 33 11.62 -6.25 9.62
C GLU A 33 10.81 -6.68 8.39
N GLU A 34 9.48 -6.70 8.50
CA GLU A 34 8.61 -7.05 7.37
C GLU A 34 8.79 -6.09 6.20
N ARG A 35 8.91 -4.79 6.48
CA ARG A 35 9.18 -3.79 5.44
C ARG A 35 10.56 -3.98 4.79
N GLY A 36 11.56 -4.37 5.57
CA GLY A 36 12.89 -4.69 5.06
C GLY A 36 12.93 -5.97 4.21
N ALA A 37 11.93 -6.84 4.35
CA ALA A 37 11.80 -8.06 3.56
C ALA A 37 11.15 -7.84 2.19
N LEU A 38 10.62 -6.64 1.88
CA LEU A 38 10.05 -6.32 0.57
C LEU A 38 11.11 -6.50 -0.53
N HIS A 39 10.81 -7.32 -1.52
CA HIS A 39 11.75 -7.74 -2.59
C HIS A 39 13.00 -8.48 -2.08
N ALA A 40 12.95 -9.05 -0.88
CA ALA A 40 14.04 -9.83 -0.30
C ALA A 40 13.57 -11.25 0.06
N LYS A 41 14.46 -12.04 0.69
CA LYS A 41 14.13 -13.40 1.13
C LYS A 41 13.07 -13.35 2.23
N ASN A 42 12.13 -14.31 2.18
CA ASN A 42 11.04 -14.46 3.17
C ASN A 42 10.15 -13.22 3.30
N GLU A 43 9.87 -12.55 2.18
CA GLU A 43 8.79 -11.56 2.09
C GLU A 43 7.48 -12.18 2.59
N ARG A 44 6.87 -11.54 3.59
CA ARG A 44 5.69 -12.05 4.29
C ARG A 44 4.93 -10.91 4.94
N MET A 45 3.67 -11.18 5.26
CA MET A 45 2.83 -10.28 6.05
C MET A 45 1.84 -11.10 6.88
N HIS A 46 1.33 -10.53 7.96
CA HIS A 46 0.25 -11.13 8.72
C HIS A 46 -1.06 -11.18 7.91
N VAL A 47 -1.77 -12.31 7.97
CA VAL A 47 -3.10 -12.48 7.34
C VAL A 47 -4.09 -11.41 7.82
N ALA A 48 -4.07 -11.08 9.10
CA ALA A 48 -4.93 -10.02 9.65
C ALA A 48 -4.63 -8.65 9.01
N THR A 49 -3.38 -8.34 8.71
CA THR A 49 -2.99 -7.11 8.01
C THR A 49 -3.52 -7.09 6.58
N LEU A 50 -3.46 -8.23 5.88
CA LEU A 50 -4.01 -8.37 4.53
C LEU A 50 -5.52 -8.08 4.53
N LEU A 51 -6.27 -8.70 5.46
CA LEU A 51 -7.71 -8.52 5.57
C LEU A 51 -8.09 -7.06 5.89
N ARG A 52 -7.35 -6.38 6.77
CA ARG A 52 -7.54 -4.94 7.03
C ARG A 52 -7.31 -4.09 5.78
N GLY A 53 -6.32 -4.42 4.96
CA GLY A 53 -6.08 -3.71 3.70
C GLY A 53 -7.18 -3.94 2.67
N VAL A 54 -7.73 -5.16 2.57
CA VAL A 54 -8.90 -5.45 1.72
C VAL A 54 -10.09 -4.60 2.14
N GLU A 55 -10.38 -4.54 3.44
CA GLU A 55 -11.44 -3.71 3.98
C GLU A 55 -11.21 -2.22 3.67
N PHE A 56 -9.98 -1.73 3.83
CA PHE A 56 -9.61 -0.37 3.48
C PHE A 56 -9.93 -0.04 2.02
N TYR A 57 -9.46 -0.86 1.06
CA TYR A 57 -9.71 -0.61 -0.36
C TYR A 57 -11.19 -0.73 -0.73
N THR A 58 -11.91 -1.67 -0.12
CA THR A 58 -13.37 -1.81 -0.32
C THR A 58 -14.10 -0.54 0.11
N ARG A 59 -13.76 0.01 1.28
CA ARG A 59 -14.34 1.26 1.78
C ARG A 59 -13.93 2.47 0.95
N LEU A 60 -12.67 2.54 0.52
CA LEU A 60 -12.17 3.61 -0.34
C LEU A 60 -12.98 3.66 -1.63
N ILE A 61 -13.08 2.54 -2.35
CA ILE A 61 -13.81 2.45 -3.63
C ILE A 61 -15.29 2.77 -3.45
N ALA A 62 -15.92 2.31 -2.36
CA ALA A 62 -17.32 2.61 -2.07
C ALA A 62 -17.58 4.09 -1.71
N ALA A 63 -16.53 4.82 -1.30
CA ALA A 63 -16.62 6.23 -0.94
C ALA A 63 -16.12 7.19 -2.04
N MET A 64 -15.72 6.66 -3.19
CA MET A 64 -15.43 7.43 -4.41
C MET A 64 -16.73 7.85 -5.09
#